data_AF-A0A4C1TJD2-F1
#
_entry.id   AF-A0A4C1TJD2-F1
#
_cell.length_a   1.000
_cell.length_b   1.000
_cell.length_c   1.000
_cell.angle_alpha   90.00
_cell.angle_beta   90.00
_cell.angle_gamma   90.00
#
_symmetry.space_group_name_H-M   'P 1'
#
loop_
_entity.id
_entity.type
_entity.pdbx_description
1 polymer ?
#
loop_
_entity_poly.entity_id
_entity_poly.type
_entity_poly.pdbx_seq_one_letter_code
_entity_poly.pdbx_strand_id
1 'polypeptide(L)'
;MCGIQLSAVYSDPAGECDMFGFYRELGCTALSGANGTCPAAFQCPDLHPDPKFCYYKGVSYEDRDTIPQSQIDNSCSQACICSAGNPPRFQCAVVDCVETFDSDMDQCIYTSELDSCCSTGTVCGKDDLAKLKTCEVDGQIYREGQIFYPQNTRKKCLCTAQWSGALEDVPYCRDYDCGVEIHYQDKIFEKCAPMFISNAQGCPIGFQCPSEATKLVRGINIAGVKGECAFGNLTLSVGDEATVDEACVTLQANECPHSIFRTVSTSVMNGNEDEKENIVTYDNKTIERRNSRELQELHLDKKASNAWP
;
A
#
# COMPACT_ATOMS: atom_id res chain seq x y z
N MET A 1 25.28 1.33 18.94
CA MET A 1 24.55 2.20 19.87
C MET A 1 23.67 3.11 19.02
N CYS A 2 22.35 2.91 19.06
CA CYS A 2 21.40 3.77 18.34
C CYS A 2 21.28 5.09 19.10
N GLY A 3 21.63 6.22 18.45
CA GLY A 3 21.59 7.55 19.03
C GLY A 3 20.18 8.12 18.99
N ILE A 4 19.76 8.74 20.09
CA ILE A 4 18.44 9.35 20.26
C ILE A 4 18.49 10.77 19.68
N GLN A 5 17.70 11.03 18.63
CA GLN A 5 17.24 12.39 18.33
C GLN A 5 15.76 12.51 18.68
N LEU A 6 15.47 13.43 19.59
CA LEU A 6 14.13 13.89 19.92
C LEU A 6 13.57 14.66 18.72
N SER A 7 12.41 14.26 18.20
CA SER A 7 11.62 15.11 17.31
C SER A 7 10.13 14.93 17.59
N ALA A 8 9.45 16.08 17.64
CA ALA A 8 8.04 16.23 17.93
C ALA A 8 7.15 15.68 16.81
N VAL A 9 5.88 15.42 17.17
CA VAL A 9 4.78 15.09 16.25
C VAL A 9 4.69 16.18 15.17
N TYR A 10 5.16 15.84 13.97
CA TYR A 10 4.88 16.60 12.77
C TYR A 10 3.81 15.85 11.98
N SER A 11 2.69 16.52 11.72
CA SER A 11 2.04 16.40 10.43
C SER A 11 3.15 16.46 9.38
N ASP A 12 3.21 15.49 8.46
CA ASP A 12 4.09 15.64 7.30
C ASP A 12 3.86 17.05 6.74
N PRO A 13 4.90 17.85 6.44
CA PRO A 13 4.74 19.19 5.85
C PRO A 13 3.79 19.24 4.65
N ALA A 14 3.41 18.11 4.05
CA ALA A 14 2.40 17.99 3.00
C ALA A 14 0.92 17.86 3.46
N GLY A 15 0.63 17.69 4.76
CA GLY A 15 -0.75 17.43 5.21
C GLY A 15 -1.29 16.04 4.82
N GLU A 16 -0.37 15.11 4.53
CA GLU A 16 -0.66 13.79 3.98
C GLU A 16 -1.09 12.80 5.07
N CYS A 17 -2.31 12.29 4.94
CA CYS A 17 -2.85 11.24 5.79
C CYS A 17 -2.71 9.89 5.10
N ASP A 18 -1.47 9.47 4.83
CA ASP A 18 -1.18 8.23 4.09
C ASP A 18 -1.83 6.98 4.68
N MET A 19 -2.16 6.99 5.98
CA MET A 19 -2.86 5.89 6.65
C MET A 19 -4.38 5.90 6.46
N PHE A 20 -4.96 7.05 6.09
CA PHE A 20 -6.41 7.23 6.08
C PHE A 20 -7.10 6.28 5.11
N GLY A 21 -6.52 6.09 3.92
CA GLY A 21 -7.03 5.16 2.92
C GLY A 21 -7.10 3.73 3.46
N PHE A 22 -5.99 3.24 4.02
CA PHE A 22 -5.91 1.91 4.62
C PHE A 22 -7.04 1.65 5.64
N TYR A 23 -7.21 2.55 6.61
CA TYR A 23 -8.26 2.39 7.63
C TYR A 23 -9.68 2.49 7.08
N ARG A 24 -9.90 3.36 6.10
CA ARG A 24 -11.20 3.50 5.43
C ARG A 24 -11.57 2.24 4.67
N GLU A 25 -10.61 1.58 4.04
CA GLU A 25 -10.84 0.32 3.33
C GLU A 25 -11.22 -0.81 4.29
N LEU A 26 -10.60 -0.86 5.47
CA LEU A 26 -10.96 -1.79 6.55
C LEU A 26 -12.32 -1.47 7.22
N GLY A 27 -13.06 -0.45 6.74
CA GLY A 27 -14.33 -0.04 7.32
C GLY A 27 -14.21 0.71 8.64
N CYS A 28 -13.02 1.19 9.00
CA CYS A 28 -12.82 1.98 10.21
C CYS A 28 -13.36 3.41 10.04
N THR A 29 -13.86 3.97 11.14
CA THR A 29 -14.42 5.32 11.20
C THR A 29 -13.44 6.26 11.89
N ALA A 30 -13.11 7.39 11.25
CA ALA A 30 -12.29 8.42 11.87
C ALA A 30 -12.95 9.01 13.12
N LEU A 31 -12.22 9.05 14.23
CA LEU A 31 -12.65 9.72 15.47
C LEU A 31 -12.16 11.18 15.41
N SER A 32 -13.11 12.12 15.31
CA SER A 32 -12.97 13.58 15.40
C SER A 32 -11.56 14.18 15.12
N GLY A 33 -11.37 14.58 13.87
CA GLY A 33 -10.36 15.54 13.38
C GLY A 33 -10.96 16.35 12.23
N ALA A 34 -12.21 16.79 12.40
CA ALA A 34 -12.97 17.50 11.37
C ALA A 34 -12.51 18.96 11.32
N ASN A 35 -11.47 19.23 10.53
CA ASN A 35 -11.26 20.46 9.73
C ASN A 35 -9.82 20.45 9.19
N GLY A 36 -9.60 19.78 8.05
CA GLY A 36 -8.36 19.91 7.26
C GLY A 36 -7.09 19.25 7.83
N THR A 37 -7.19 18.48 8.91
CA THR A 37 -6.07 17.75 9.52
C THR A 37 -6.37 16.25 9.63
N CYS A 38 -5.36 15.40 9.53
CA CYS A 38 -5.50 13.95 9.64
C CYS A 38 -6.24 13.51 10.92
N PRO A 39 -7.09 12.48 10.85
CA PRO A 39 -7.72 11.94 12.05
C PRO A 39 -6.66 11.47 13.05
N ALA A 40 -6.78 11.91 14.29
CA ALA A 40 -5.88 11.49 15.36
C ALA A 40 -6.07 10.01 15.75
N ALA A 41 -7.26 9.45 15.47
CA ALA A 41 -7.58 8.06 15.74
C ALA A 41 -8.70 7.56 14.81
N PHE A 42 -8.85 6.25 14.72
CA PHE A 42 -9.88 5.52 14.02
C PHE A 42 -10.47 4.47 14.97
N GLN A 43 -11.77 4.30 14.85
CA GLN A 43 -12.52 3.22 15.45
C GLN A 43 -12.77 2.17 14.37
N CYS A 44 -12.10 1.03 14.47
CA CYS A 44 -12.32 -0.09 13.57
C CYS A 44 -13.44 -1.01 14.09
N PRO A 45 -14.15 -1.70 13.19
CA PRO A 45 -14.96 -2.86 13.56
C PRO A 45 -14.06 -3.98 14.10
N ASP A 46 -14.67 -5.04 14.65
CA ASP A 46 -13.93 -6.26 14.98
C ASP A 46 -13.50 -6.94 13.68
N LEU A 47 -12.23 -6.76 13.32
CA LEU A 47 -11.66 -7.29 12.09
C LEU A 47 -11.28 -8.75 12.30
N HIS A 48 -11.94 -9.62 11.54
CA HIS A 48 -11.67 -11.06 11.45
C HIS A 48 -11.88 -11.80 12.78
N PRO A 49 -13.09 -11.73 13.38
CA PRO A 49 -13.36 -12.21 14.73
C PRO A 49 -13.27 -13.73 14.91
N ASP A 50 -13.48 -14.51 13.85
CA ASP A 50 -13.38 -15.97 13.89
C ASP A 50 -12.29 -16.46 12.92
N PRO A 51 -11.22 -17.13 13.42
CA PRO A 51 -10.13 -17.63 12.59
C PRO A 51 -10.52 -18.71 11.56
N LYS A 52 -11.77 -19.19 11.57
CA LYS A 52 -12.27 -20.22 10.66
C LYS A 52 -12.89 -19.67 9.37
N PHE A 53 -13.01 -18.35 9.25
CA PHE A 53 -13.65 -17.71 8.10
C PHE A 53 -12.70 -16.72 7.47
N CYS A 54 -12.85 -16.53 6.16
CA CYS A 54 -12.30 -15.34 5.52
C CYS A 54 -13.32 -14.20 5.63
N TYR A 55 -12.84 -12.96 5.71
CA TYR A 55 -13.69 -11.78 5.79
C TYR A 55 -13.33 -10.77 4.70
N TYR A 56 -14.35 -10.24 4.05
CA TYR A 56 -14.21 -9.13 3.12
C TYR A 56 -15.37 -8.15 3.33
N LYS A 57 -15.05 -6.89 3.65
CA LYS A 57 -16.01 -5.80 3.92
C LYS A 57 -17.03 -6.18 5.00
N GLY A 58 -16.58 -6.87 6.04
CA GLY A 58 -17.41 -7.34 7.15
C GLY A 58 -18.32 -8.54 6.84
N VAL A 59 -18.22 -9.13 5.64
CA VAL A 59 -18.92 -10.38 5.29
C VAL A 59 -17.98 -11.56 5.52
N SER A 60 -18.47 -12.59 6.21
CA SER A 60 -17.74 -13.86 6.43
C SER A 60 -17.97 -14.84 5.27
N TYR A 61 -16.92 -15.56 4.90
CA TYR A 61 -16.88 -16.56 3.84
C TYR A 61 -16.33 -17.87 4.42
N GLU A 62 -17.02 -18.98 4.17
CA GLU A 62 -16.57 -20.32 4.54
C GLU A 62 -15.45 -20.82 3.63
N ASP A 63 -14.81 -21.93 4.02
CA ASP A 63 -13.82 -22.58 3.18
C ASP A 63 -14.37 -22.86 1.77
N ARG A 64 -13.62 -22.42 0.76
CA ARG A 64 -13.95 -22.52 -0.68
C ARG A 64 -15.11 -21.65 -1.16
N ASP A 65 -15.68 -20.78 -0.33
CA ASP A 65 -16.60 -19.76 -0.80
C ASP A 65 -15.89 -18.76 -1.73
N THR A 66 -16.62 -18.33 -2.76
CA THR A 66 -16.14 -17.33 -3.72
C THR A 66 -16.69 -15.95 -3.39
N ILE A 67 -15.87 -14.91 -3.47
CA ILE A 67 -16.38 -13.53 -3.48
C ILE A 67 -16.96 -13.26 -4.87
N PRO A 68 -18.23 -12.86 -5.01
CA PRO A 68 -18.77 -12.43 -6.29
C PRO A 68 -17.95 -11.26 -6.86
N GLN A 69 -17.54 -11.35 -8.13
CA GLN A 69 -16.68 -10.34 -8.76
C GLN A 69 -17.27 -8.92 -8.71
N SER A 70 -18.60 -8.80 -8.75
CA SER A 70 -19.32 -7.53 -8.65
C SER A 70 -19.22 -6.86 -7.27
N GLN A 71 -18.69 -7.54 -6.25
CA GLN A 71 -18.48 -7.01 -4.89
C GLN A 71 -17.02 -6.60 -4.64
N ILE A 72 -16.10 -7.01 -5.51
CA ILE A 72 -14.68 -6.72 -5.42
C ILE A 72 -14.39 -5.37 -6.08
N ASP A 73 -13.95 -4.39 -5.29
CA ASP A 73 -13.66 -3.03 -5.81
C ASP A 73 -12.30 -2.97 -6.52
N ASN A 74 -11.34 -3.77 -6.05
CA ASN A 74 -10.04 -3.93 -6.69
C ASN A 74 -10.18 -4.75 -7.98
N SER A 75 -10.07 -4.09 -9.13
CA SER A 75 -10.25 -4.73 -10.43
C SER A 75 -9.22 -5.83 -10.74
N CYS A 76 -8.06 -5.83 -10.07
CA CYS A 76 -7.02 -6.82 -10.24
C CYS A 76 -7.22 -8.09 -9.40
N SER A 77 -8.13 -8.06 -8.44
CA SER A 77 -8.56 -9.23 -7.67
C SER A 77 -9.64 -9.98 -8.44
N GLN A 78 -9.26 -11.10 -9.07
CA GLN A 78 -10.17 -11.90 -9.89
C GLN A 78 -10.38 -13.29 -9.30
N ALA A 79 -11.61 -13.79 -9.36
CA ALA A 79 -11.97 -15.16 -8.95
C ALA A 79 -11.42 -15.54 -7.56
N CYS A 80 -11.63 -14.67 -6.58
CA CYS A 80 -11.12 -14.86 -5.21
C CYS A 80 -11.93 -15.90 -4.44
N ILE A 81 -11.22 -16.87 -3.85
CA ILE A 81 -11.78 -18.01 -3.10
C ILE A 81 -11.21 -17.98 -1.69
N CYS A 82 -12.07 -18.17 -0.68
CA CYS A 82 -11.64 -18.29 0.71
C CYS A 82 -10.90 -19.61 0.93
N SER A 83 -9.76 -19.54 1.59
CA SER A 83 -9.03 -20.67 2.15
C SER A 83 -9.04 -20.49 3.66
N ALA A 84 -9.90 -21.23 4.36
CA ALA A 84 -10.08 -21.16 5.82
C ALA A 84 -8.96 -21.88 6.60
N GLY A 85 -7.73 -21.82 6.08
CA GLY A 85 -6.54 -22.33 6.76
C GLY A 85 -6.23 -21.54 8.03
N ASN A 86 -5.06 -21.80 8.63
CA ASN A 86 -4.59 -21.02 9.76
C ASN A 86 -3.24 -20.36 9.40
N PRO A 87 -3.21 -19.05 9.10
CA PRO A 87 -4.34 -18.10 9.12
C PRO A 87 -5.26 -18.20 7.88
N PRO A 88 -6.53 -17.76 7.99
CA PRO A 88 -7.46 -17.70 6.87
C PRO A 88 -7.04 -16.63 5.87
N ARG A 89 -7.25 -16.89 4.57
CA ARG A 89 -6.86 -15.96 3.49
C ARG A 89 -7.67 -16.18 2.22
N PHE A 90 -7.79 -15.14 1.40
CA PHE A 90 -8.27 -15.31 0.03
C PHE A 90 -7.14 -15.72 -0.92
N GLN A 91 -7.46 -16.58 -1.87
CA GLN A 91 -6.62 -16.93 -3.00
C GLN A 91 -7.34 -16.47 -4.27
N CYS A 92 -6.73 -15.55 -5.01
CA CYS A 92 -7.28 -15.02 -6.25
C CYS A 92 -6.47 -15.52 -7.45
N ALA A 93 -7.09 -15.49 -8.63
CA ALA A 93 -6.38 -15.72 -9.88
C ALA A 93 -5.31 -14.65 -10.09
N VAL A 94 -4.12 -15.07 -10.54
CA VAL A 94 -3.08 -14.14 -10.97
C VAL A 94 -3.52 -13.53 -12.30
N VAL A 95 -3.54 -12.21 -12.36
CA VAL A 95 -3.85 -11.47 -13.59
C VAL A 95 -2.55 -11.07 -14.25
N ASP A 96 -2.25 -11.71 -15.38
CA ASP A 96 -1.09 -11.40 -16.20
C ASP A 96 -1.46 -10.33 -17.23
N CYS A 97 -1.05 -9.09 -16.97
CA CYS A 97 -1.27 -7.98 -17.88
C CYS A 97 -0.22 -7.99 -18.99
N VAL A 98 -0.66 -7.98 -20.25
CA VAL A 98 0.20 -8.05 -21.45
C VAL A 98 1.30 -6.99 -21.43
N GLU A 99 0.99 -5.80 -20.91
CA GLU A 99 1.92 -4.69 -20.78
C GLU A 99 3.18 -4.99 -19.96
N THR A 100 3.14 -6.03 -19.13
CA THR A 100 4.26 -6.45 -18.28
C THR A 100 5.29 -7.29 -19.05
N PHE A 101 4.90 -7.84 -20.21
CA PHE A 101 5.71 -8.78 -21.00
C PHE A 101 6.24 -8.19 -22.30
N ASP A 102 5.69 -7.06 -22.75
CA ASP A 102 6.07 -6.43 -24.02
C ASP A 102 7.09 -5.31 -23.79
N SER A 103 8.37 -5.62 -24.08
CA SER A 103 9.46 -4.65 -23.99
C SER A 103 9.54 -3.70 -25.18
N ASP A 104 8.79 -3.95 -26.26
CA ASP A 104 9.03 -3.35 -27.58
C ASP A 104 8.01 -2.24 -27.92
N MET A 105 7.55 -1.52 -26.89
CA MET A 105 6.56 -0.43 -26.96
C MET A 105 7.15 0.96 -27.24
N ASP A 106 8.24 1.03 -28.01
CA ASP A 106 8.76 2.31 -28.45
C ASP A 106 7.72 2.99 -29.37
N GLN A 107 7.12 4.10 -28.89
CA GLN A 107 6.10 4.91 -29.58
C GLN A 107 4.64 4.45 -29.46
N CYS A 108 4.32 3.63 -28.46
CA CYS A 108 2.95 3.29 -28.11
C CYS A 108 2.61 3.75 -26.69
N ILE A 109 1.33 4.01 -26.43
CA ILE A 109 0.80 4.12 -25.06
C ILE A 109 -0.29 3.07 -24.86
N TYR A 110 -0.37 2.53 -23.67
CA TYR A 110 -1.51 1.73 -23.26
C TYR A 110 -2.70 2.61 -22.89
N THR A 111 -3.88 2.14 -23.27
CA THR A 111 -5.16 2.73 -22.87
C THR A 111 -5.92 1.75 -22.01
N SER A 112 -6.70 2.25 -21.07
CA SER A 112 -7.45 1.46 -20.10
C SER A 112 -8.87 1.97 -19.96
N GLU A 113 -9.70 1.16 -19.31
CA GLU A 113 -10.98 1.62 -18.77
C GLU A 113 -10.82 1.88 -17.28
N LEU A 114 -11.67 2.71 -16.69
CA LEU A 114 -11.56 3.10 -15.28
C LEU A 114 -11.52 1.86 -14.35
N ASP A 115 -12.35 0.87 -14.67
CA ASP A 115 -12.55 -0.33 -13.88
C ASP A 115 -11.72 -1.52 -14.34
N SER A 116 -10.83 -1.36 -15.33
CA SER A 116 -9.96 -2.45 -15.78
C SER A 116 -8.75 -2.62 -14.85
N CYS A 117 -8.29 -3.85 -14.68
CA CYS A 117 -7.00 -4.13 -14.04
C CYS A 117 -5.84 -3.83 -15.00
N CYS A 118 -5.90 -4.46 -16.17
CA CYS A 118 -4.93 -4.28 -17.23
C CYS A 118 -5.42 -3.26 -18.25
N SER A 119 -4.52 -2.91 -19.16
CA SER A 119 -4.80 -2.14 -20.36
C SER A 119 -5.83 -2.85 -21.25
N THR A 120 -6.78 -2.08 -21.77
CA THR A 120 -7.84 -2.57 -22.68
C THR A 120 -7.50 -2.31 -24.14
N GLY A 121 -6.46 -1.51 -24.41
CA GLY A 121 -5.97 -1.24 -25.75
C GLY A 121 -4.64 -0.52 -25.76
N THR A 122 -4.22 -0.13 -26.97
CA THR A 122 -2.96 0.56 -27.21
C THR A 122 -3.15 1.55 -28.35
N VAL A 123 -2.52 2.72 -28.26
CA VAL A 123 -2.43 3.69 -29.35
C VAL A 123 -0.97 3.89 -29.71
N CYS A 124 -0.64 3.68 -30.98
CA CYS A 124 0.73 3.68 -31.48
C CYS A 124 0.93 4.70 -32.60
N GLY A 125 2.15 5.22 -32.71
CA GLY A 125 2.56 6.11 -33.78
C GLY A 125 2.35 7.59 -33.46
N LYS A 126 3.31 8.42 -33.89
CA LYS A 126 3.37 9.85 -33.54
C LYS A 126 2.13 10.62 -33.94
N ASP A 127 1.58 10.34 -35.12
CA ASP A 127 0.43 11.08 -35.65
C ASP A 127 -0.86 10.77 -34.87
N ASP A 128 -1.05 9.52 -34.45
CA ASP A 128 -2.24 9.13 -33.68
C ASP A 128 -2.12 9.58 -32.23
N LEU A 129 -0.93 9.46 -31.63
CA LEU A 129 -0.65 10.03 -30.32
C LEU A 129 -0.88 11.55 -30.28
N ALA A 130 -0.53 12.28 -31.35
CA ALA A 130 -0.72 13.73 -31.43
C ALA A 130 -2.19 14.15 -31.52
N LYS A 131 -3.11 13.25 -31.90
CA LYS A 131 -4.56 13.51 -31.96
C LYS A 131 -5.25 13.34 -30.61
N LEU A 132 -4.65 12.57 -29.70
CA LEU A 132 -5.24 12.30 -28.39
C LEU A 132 -5.37 13.58 -27.58
N LYS A 133 -6.51 13.73 -26.89
CA LYS A 133 -6.66 14.78 -25.89
C LYS A 133 -5.73 14.52 -24.71
N THR A 134 -5.48 15.58 -23.95
CA THR A 134 -4.58 15.52 -22.80
C THR A 134 -5.25 16.10 -21.56
N CYS A 135 -4.94 15.51 -20.42
CA CYS A 135 -5.32 15.95 -19.10
C CYS A 135 -4.06 16.37 -18.35
N GLU A 136 -4.07 17.51 -17.68
CA GLU A 136 -2.96 17.97 -16.85
C GLU A 136 -3.37 17.89 -15.38
N VAL A 137 -2.66 17.08 -14.61
CA VAL A 137 -2.95 16.80 -13.20
C VAL A 137 -1.64 16.74 -12.44
N ASP A 138 -1.53 17.48 -11.33
CA ASP A 138 -0.33 17.56 -10.49
C ASP A 138 0.97 17.86 -11.27
N GLY A 139 0.86 18.70 -12.30
CA GLY A 139 1.97 19.07 -13.18
C GLY A 139 2.42 17.96 -14.14
N GLN A 140 1.70 16.85 -14.23
CA GLN A 140 1.90 15.78 -15.21
C GLN A 140 0.83 15.81 -16.30
N ILE A 141 1.24 15.48 -17.53
CA ILE A 141 0.36 15.43 -18.69
C ILE A 141 0.05 13.97 -19.01
N TYR A 142 -1.22 13.62 -18.94
CA TYR A 142 -1.76 12.32 -19.33
C TYR A 142 -2.46 12.45 -20.67
N ARG A 143 -2.37 11.43 -21.51
CA ARG A 143 -3.11 11.33 -22.78
C ARG A 143 -4.42 10.59 -22.57
N GLU A 144 -5.36 10.86 -23.45
CA GLU A 144 -6.65 10.19 -23.49
C GLU A 144 -6.51 8.67 -23.49
N GLY A 145 -7.26 8.02 -22.61
CA GLY A 145 -7.21 6.58 -22.34
C GLY A 145 -6.22 6.19 -21.23
N GLN A 146 -5.34 7.08 -20.77
CA GLN A 146 -4.43 6.76 -19.66
C GLN A 146 -5.11 6.90 -18.29
N ILE A 147 -4.75 6.00 -17.38
CA ILE A 147 -5.08 6.11 -15.97
C ILE A 147 -4.03 6.97 -15.26
N PHE A 148 -4.48 7.75 -14.29
CA PHE A 148 -3.63 8.49 -13.36
C PHE A 148 -4.17 8.42 -11.95
N TYR A 149 -3.29 8.72 -10.99
CA TYR A 149 -3.62 8.73 -9.58
C TYR A 149 -3.22 10.08 -8.99
N PRO A 150 -4.17 11.03 -8.86
CA PRO A 150 -3.86 12.35 -8.36
C PRO A 150 -3.29 12.28 -6.95
N GLN A 151 -2.27 13.09 -6.70
CA GLN A 151 -1.61 13.18 -5.40
C GLN A 151 -2.64 13.49 -4.31
N ASN A 152 -2.47 12.88 -3.15
CA ASN A 152 -3.22 13.20 -1.94
C ASN A 152 -4.74 12.99 -2.02
N THR A 153 -5.23 12.20 -3.00
CA THR A 153 -6.67 12.08 -3.25
C THR A 153 -7.24 10.67 -3.16
N ARG A 154 -6.41 9.63 -3.02
CA ARG A 154 -6.83 8.21 -3.07
C ARG A 154 -7.79 7.89 -4.21
N LYS A 155 -7.62 8.56 -5.34
CA LYS A 155 -8.45 8.36 -6.52
C LYS A 155 -7.64 7.74 -7.64
N LYS A 156 -8.30 6.89 -8.40
CA LYS A 156 -7.89 6.44 -9.73
C LYS A 156 -8.79 7.15 -10.72
N CYS A 157 -8.19 7.84 -11.68
CA CYS A 157 -8.93 8.58 -12.69
C CYS A 157 -8.50 8.16 -14.10
N LEU A 158 -9.41 8.30 -15.05
CA LEU A 158 -9.19 8.07 -16.48
C LEU A 158 -9.15 9.41 -17.20
N CYS A 159 -8.07 9.67 -17.94
CA CYS A 159 -8.01 10.84 -18.81
C CYS A 159 -8.91 10.61 -20.02
N THR A 160 -9.92 11.45 -20.20
CA THR A 160 -10.83 11.42 -21.36
C THR A 160 -11.03 12.82 -21.91
N ALA A 161 -11.46 12.93 -23.18
CA ALA A 161 -11.84 14.21 -23.75
C ALA A 161 -13.03 14.89 -23.04
N GLN A 162 -13.83 14.12 -22.30
CA GLN A 162 -15.04 14.58 -21.62
C GLN A 162 -14.81 14.91 -20.14
N TRP A 163 -13.65 14.54 -19.59
CA TRP A 163 -13.34 14.80 -18.18
C TRP A 163 -13.22 16.31 -17.92
N SER A 164 -13.93 16.77 -16.89
CA SER A 164 -14.08 18.20 -16.57
C SER A 164 -12.89 18.80 -15.81
N GLY A 165 -11.90 17.98 -15.43
CA GLY A 165 -10.81 18.36 -14.52
C GLY A 165 -11.16 18.20 -13.04
N ALA A 166 -12.40 17.81 -12.72
CA ALA A 166 -12.85 17.61 -11.34
C ALA A 166 -12.66 16.15 -10.89
N LEU A 167 -12.12 15.96 -9.68
CA LEU A 167 -11.92 14.63 -9.10
C LEU A 167 -13.21 13.96 -8.60
N GLU A 168 -14.29 14.74 -8.46
CA GLU A 168 -15.62 14.25 -8.09
C GLU A 168 -16.43 13.74 -9.30
N ASP A 169 -15.83 13.75 -10.49
CA ASP A 169 -16.44 13.31 -11.74
C ASP A 169 -16.48 11.76 -11.77
N VAL A 170 -17.47 11.18 -11.08
CA VAL A 170 -17.63 9.73 -10.85
C VAL A 170 -17.45 8.84 -12.09
N PRO A 171 -17.92 9.22 -13.29
CA PRO A 171 -17.68 8.44 -14.51
C PRO A 171 -16.20 8.30 -14.90
N TYR A 172 -15.34 9.20 -14.43
CA TYR A 172 -13.93 9.27 -14.81
C TYR A 172 -12.98 9.15 -13.62
N CYS A 173 -13.46 9.29 -12.39
CA CYS A 173 -12.67 9.22 -11.17
C CYS A 173 -13.42 8.41 -10.11
N ARG A 174 -12.73 7.47 -9.50
CA ARG A 174 -13.25 6.68 -8.38
C ARG A 174 -12.19 6.50 -7.31
N ASP A 175 -12.63 6.20 -6.09
CA ASP A 175 -11.69 5.80 -5.04
C ASP A 175 -11.03 4.48 -5.45
N TYR A 176 -9.73 4.37 -5.22
CA TYR A 176 -8.99 3.15 -5.54
C TYR A 176 -8.80 2.29 -4.28
N ASP A 177 -9.06 0.99 -4.44
CA ASP A 177 -9.05 -0.01 -3.37
C ASP A 177 -7.78 -0.87 -3.50
N CYS A 178 -7.04 -1.02 -2.40
CA CYS A 178 -5.78 -1.76 -2.37
C CYS A 178 -6.00 -3.28 -2.32
N GLY A 179 -7.23 -3.74 -2.09
CA GLY A 179 -7.55 -5.14 -1.83
C GLY A 179 -6.94 -5.64 -0.52
N VAL A 180 -6.84 -4.80 0.52
CA VAL A 180 -6.13 -5.12 1.77
C VAL A 180 -6.68 -6.39 2.42
N GLU A 181 -8.00 -6.49 2.60
CA GLU A 181 -8.62 -7.69 3.19
C GLU A 181 -8.54 -8.93 2.28
N ILE A 182 -8.37 -8.73 0.97
CA ILE A 182 -8.21 -9.81 0.00
C ILE A 182 -6.78 -10.35 0.04
N HIS A 183 -5.78 -9.47 -0.01
CA HIS A 183 -4.39 -9.83 -0.23
C HIS A 183 -3.57 -10.00 1.06
N TYR A 184 -3.99 -9.39 2.16
CA TYR A 184 -3.22 -9.31 3.41
C TYR A 184 -4.02 -9.73 4.63
N GLN A 185 -5.00 -10.61 4.44
CA GLN A 185 -5.88 -11.06 5.52
C GLN A 185 -5.12 -11.73 6.67
N ASP A 186 -4.16 -12.57 6.33
CA ASP A 186 -3.27 -13.22 7.29
C ASP A 186 -2.50 -12.18 8.12
N LYS A 187 -2.05 -11.11 7.48
CA LYS A 187 -1.32 -10.01 8.14
C LYS A 187 -2.22 -9.17 9.04
N ILE A 188 -3.47 -8.93 8.64
CA ILE A 188 -4.47 -8.28 9.50
C ILE A 188 -4.79 -9.16 10.71
N PHE A 189 -5.02 -10.45 10.47
CA PHE A 189 -5.31 -11.45 11.50
C PHE A 189 -4.17 -11.56 12.52
N GLU A 190 -2.93 -11.56 12.06
CA GLU A 190 -1.70 -11.56 12.87
C GLU A 190 -1.42 -10.19 13.54
N LYS A 191 -2.26 -9.18 13.29
CA LYS A 191 -2.12 -7.80 13.78
C LYS A 191 -0.74 -7.21 13.45
N CYS A 192 -0.30 -7.43 12.22
CA CYS A 192 0.94 -6.88 11.69
C CYS A 192 0.80 -5.37 11.40
N ALA A 193 1.92 -4.65 11.44
CA ALA A 193 2.00 -3.24 11.14
C ALA A 193 2.26 -3.02 9.63
N PRO A 194 1.40 -2.30 8.89
CA PRO A 194 1.56 -1.95 7.50
C PRO A 194 2.70 -0.95 7.35
N MET A 195 3.39 -1.08 6.24
CA MET A 195 4.48 -0.24 5.84
C MET A 195 4.01 0.62 4.68
N PHE A 196 4.23 1.92 4.76
CA PHE A 196 3.92 2.88 3.70
C PHE A 196 5.21 3.57 3.30
N ILE A 197 5.32 3.89 2.01
CA ILE A 197 6.29 4.87 1.51
C ILE A 197 5.58 6.22 1.50
N SER A 198 6.28 7.33 1.74
CA SER A 198 5.74 8.67 1.54
C SER A 198 5.11 8.80 0.15
N ASN A 199 3.92 9.38 0.06
CA ASN A 199 3.11 9.45 -1.17
C ASN A 199 2.52 8.10 -1.65
N ALA A 200 2.46 7.05 -0.82
CA ALA A 200 1.85 5.75 -1.20
C ALA A 200 0.31 5.77 -1.30
N GLN A 201 -0.29 6.97 -1.24
CA GLN A 201 -1.70 7.24 -1.53
C GLN A 201 -2.72 6.40 -0.74
N GLY A 202 -2.34 5.79 0.39
CA GLY A 202 -3.27 4.97 1.17
C GLY A 202 -3.04 3.46 1.12
N CYS A 203 -2.14 2.95 0.27
CA CYS A 203 -1.87 1.51 0.21
C CYS A 203 -0.56 1.13 0.89
N PRO A 204 -0.57 0.07 1.71
CA PRO A 204 0.65 -0.47 2.26
C PRO A 204 1.49 -1.14 1.16
N ILE A 205 2.80 -0.93 1.20
CA ILE A 205 3.77 -1.65 0.37
C ILE A 205 4.16 -3.01 0.97
N GLY A 206 3.74 -3.28 2.19
CA GLY A 206 4.01 -4.51 2.91
C GLY A 206 3.56 -4.42 4.36
N PHE A 207 3.84 -5.47 5.13
CA PHE A 207 3.53 -5.55 6.55
C PHE A 207 4.73 -6.09 7.32
N GLN A 208 5.03 -5.46 8.45
CA GLN A 208 5.93 -5.97 9.46
C GLN A 208 5.12 -6.74 10.50
N CYS A 209 5.41 -8.02 10.68
CA CYS A 209 4.78 -8.84 11.72
C CYS A 209 5.71 -8.96 12.93
N PRO A 210 5.16 -9.22 14.13
CA PRO A 210 5.96 -9.60 15.27
C PRO A 210 6.59 -10.99 15.05
N SER A 211 7.76 -11.16 15.64
CA SER A 211 8.51 -12.41 15.74
C SER A 211 8.88 -12.70 17.19
N GLU A 212 9.41 -13.89 17.48
CA GLU A 212 9.94 -14.23 18.81
C GLU A 212 11.09 -13.31 19.25
N ALA A 213 11.82 -12.72 18.30
CA ALA A 213 12.91 -11.78 18.57
C ALA A 213 12.45 -10.32 18.66
N THR A 214 11.13 -10.07 18.66
CA THR A 214 10.60 -8.71 18.77
C THR A 214 10.93 -8.12 20.14
N LYS A 215 11.65 -7.00 20.14
CA LYS A 215 12.02 -6.26 21.36
C LYS A 215 11.25 -4.95 21.41
N LEU A 216 10.59 -4.72 22.53
CA LEU A 216 9.84 -3.50 22.82
C LEU A 216 10.72 -2.54 23.62
N VAL A 217 10.88 -1.33 23.11
CA VAL A 217 11.51 -0.20 23.78
C VAL A 217 10.39 0.75 24.22
N ARG A 218 10.17 0.86 25.52
CA ARG A 218 9.13 1.74 26.05
C ARG A 218 9.54 3.19 25.91
N GLY A 219 8.66 3.98 25.29
CA GLY A 219 8.87 5.40 25.07
C GLY A 219 8.77 6.23 26.34
N ILE A 220 9.15 7.50 26.24
CA ILE A 220 8.81 8.48 27.26
C ILE A 220 7.31 8.73 27.16
N ASN A 221 6.56 8.47 28.24
CA ASN A 221 5.14 8.82 28.32
C ASN A 221 4.98 10.33 28.11
N ILE A 222 4.54 10.73 26.92
CA ILE A 222 4.28 12.13 26.61
C ILE A 222 2.96 12.51 27.27
N ALA A 223 3.03 13.39 28.28
CA ALA A 223 1.85 13.86 28.99
C ALA A 223 0.83 14.46 28.01
N GLY A 224 -0.36 13.87 27.95
CA GLY A 224 -1.47 14.34 27.12
C GLY A 224 -1.75 13.49 25.88
N VAL A 225 -0.86 12.57 25.49
CA VAL A 225 -1.10 11.64 24.38
C VAL A 225 -1.53 10.29 24.97
N LYS A 226 -2.73 9.83 24.60
CA LYS A 226 -3.32 8.56 25.05
C LYS A 226 -3.72 7.75 23.83
N GLY A 227 -3.24 6.52 23.75
CA GLY A 227 -3.57 5.59 22.68
C GLY A 227 -2.76 4.30 22.86
N GLU A 228 -3.38 3.18 22.56
CA GLU A 228 -2.76 1.86 22.57
C GLU A 228 -3.10 1.13 21.29
N CYS A 229 -2.15 0.38 20.74
CA CYS A 229 -2.41 -0.49 19.60
C CYS A 229 -1.81 -1.88 19.83
N ALA A 230 -2.40 -2.85 19.14
CA ALA A 230 -1.95 -4.24 19.17
C ALA A 230 -0.95 -4.49 18.04
N PHE A 231 0.14 -5.20 18.37
CA PHE A 231 1.14 -5.72 17.43
C PHE A 231 1.33 -7.20 17.73
N GLY A 232 0.63 -8.06 16.98
CA GLY A 232 0.34 -9.43 17.40
C GLY A 232 -0.26 -9.47 18.81
N ASN A 233 0.46 -10.09 19.73
CA ASN A 233 0.06 -10.21 21.15
C ASN A 233 0.62 -9.09 22.04
N LEU A 234 1.41 -8.17 21.48
CA LEU A 234 1.96 -7.04 22.22
C LEU A 234 1.00 -5.86 22.18
N THR A 235 0.99 -5.08 23.27
CA THR A 235 0.30 -3.79 23.34
C THR A 235 1.34 -2.69 23.46
N LEU A 236 1.39 -1.81 22.45
CA LEU A 236 2.24 -0.63 22.50
C LEU A 236 1.40 0.62 22.78
N SER A 237 1.93 1.47 23.62
CA SER A 237 1.40 2.81 23.86
C SER A 237 2.00 3.80 22.88
N VAL A 238 1.33 4.93 22.66
CA VAL A 238 1.90 6.02 21.85
C VAL A 238 3.29 6.41 22.38
N GLY A 239 4.26 6.48 21.46
CA GLY A 239 5.68 6.76 21.75
C GLY A 239 6.54 5.52 22.03
N ASP A 240 5.96 4.34 22.19
CA ASP A 240 6.72 3.09 22.23
C ASP A 240 7.31 2.74 20.84
N GLU A 241 8.44 2.03 20.87
CA GLU A 241 9.10 1.52 19.67
C GLU A 241 9.24 -0.01 19.74
N ALA A 242 8.99 -0.70 18.64
CA ALA A 242 9.32 -2.12 18.51
C ALA A 242 10.39 -2.33 17.44
N THR A 243 11.27 -3.29 17.70
CA THR A 243 12.30 -3.77 16.77
C THR A 243 12.07 -5.25 16.51
N VAL A 244 12.18 -5.69 15.26
CA VAL A 244 11.92 -7.07 14.85
C VAL A 244 13.20 -7.66 14.22
N ASP A 245 13.60 -8.85 14.67
CA ASP A 245 14.71 -9.64 14.10
C ASP A 245 16.05 -8.92 13.93
N GLU A 246 16.36 -7.96 14.81
CA GLU A 246 17.62 -7.19 14.84
C GLU A 246 17.93 -6.36 13.56
N ALA A 247 17.02 -6.37 12.58
CA ALA A 247 16.94 -5.35 11.55
C ALA A 247 16.29 -4.10 12.16
N CYS A 248 16.87 -2.92 11.93
CA CYS A 248 16.32 -1.65 12.42
C CYS A 248 15.05 -1.29 11.65
N VAL A 249 13.95 -1.87 12.07
CA VAL A 249 12.60 -1.42 11.77
C VAL A 249 12.11 -0.74 13.03
N THR A 250 12.23 0.59 13.10
CA THR A 250 11.66 1.36 14.21
C THR A 250 10.19 1.62 13.89
N LEU A 251 9.29 0.90 14.55
CA LEU A 251 7.86 1.22 14.53
C LEU A 251 7.62 2.34 15.54
N GLN A 252 7.32 3.56 15.10
CA GLN A 252 6.98 4.65 16.02
C GLN A 252 5.46 4.77 16.17
N ALA A 253 4.96 4.58 17.40
CA ALA A 253 3.55 4.64 17.73
C ALA A 253 2.98 6.07 17.75
N ASN A 254 3.36 6.96 16.82
CA ASN A 254 3.09 8.39 16.94
C ASN A 254 1.62 8.77 16.66
N GLU A 255 0.86 7.91 15.98
CA GLU A 255 -0.59 8.03 15.81
C GLU A 255 -1.16 6.61 15.80
N CYS A 256 -1.91 6.30 16.85
CA CYS A 256 -2.31 4.94 17.18
C CYS A 256 -3.84 4.88 17.23
N PRO A 257 -4.52 4.55 16.12
CA PRO A 257 -5.92 4.16 16.18
C PRO A 257 -6.01 2.70 16.62
N HIS A 258 -7.14 2.30 17.22
CA HIS A 258 -7.35 0.88 17.48
C HIS A 258 -7.12 0.09 16.19
N SER A 259 -6.19 -0.85 16.27
CA SER A 259 -5.50 -1.54 15.17
C SER A 259 -4.50 -0.66 14.40
N ILE A 260 -3.24 -1.13 14.43
CA ILE A 260 -2.26 -1.00 13.36
C ILE A 260 -1.41 0.30 13.39
N PHE A 261 -0.09 0.18 13.22
CA PHE A 261 0.91 1.24 13.50
C PHE A 261 1.37 2.01 12.25
N ARG A 262 1.89 3.22 12.46
CA ARG A 262 2.45 4.14 11.46
C ARG A 262 3.96 3.91 11.24
N THR A 263 4.34 3.95 9.96
CA THR A 263 5.65 4.10 9.28
C THR A 263 6.90 3.38 9.83
N VAL A 264 7.51 2.59 8.96
CA VAL A 264 8.90 2.12 9.05
C VAL A 264 9.75 2.98 8.11
N SER A 265 10.72 3.72 8.63
CA SER A 265 11.81 4.26 7.81
C SER A 265 12.97 3.28 7.82
N THR A 266 13.26 2.66 6.68
CA THR A 266 14.45 1.82 6.50
C THR A 266 15.68 2.70 6.29
N SER A 267 16.50 2.87 7.34
CA SER A 267 17.86 3.38 7.19
C SER A 267 18.84 2.21 7.04
N VAL A 268 19.37 2.03 5.83
CA VAL A 268 20.47 1.08 5.56
C VAL A 268 21.76 1.69 6.14
N MET A 269 22.20 1.19 7.30
CA MET A 269 23.50 1.53 7.87
C MET A 269 24.54 0.52 7.37
N ASN A 270 25.31 0.88 6.33
CA ASN A 270 26.60 0.25 6.10
C ASN A 270 27.62 0.89 7.05
N GLY A 271 28.16 0.09 7.96
CA GLY A 271 29.26 0.51 8.81
C GLY A 271 30.52 0.76 7.98
N ASN A 272 31.02 1.99 8.01
CA ASN A 272 32.44 2.29 8.16
C ASN A 272 32.62 3.73 8.61
N GLU A 273 33.48 3.90 9.62
CA GLU A 273 33.99 5.17 10.11
C GLU A 273 34.77 5.86 8.98
N ASP A 274 34.38 7.07 8.59
CA ASP A 274 35.28 8.23 8.50
C ASP A 274 34.52 9.48 8.05
N GLU A 275 34.80 10.55 8.78
CA GLU A 275 34.27 11.90 8.66
C GLU A 275 34.67 12.55 7.32
N LYS A 276 33.67 12.97 6.52
CA LYS A 276 33.72 14.17 5.64
C LYS A 276 32.35 14.46 5.03
N GLU A 277 31.85 15.66 5.30
CA GLU A 277 30.71 16.28 4.65
C GLU A 277 30.83 16.21 3.12
N ASN A 278 29.83 15.64 2.46
CA ASN A 278 29.52 15.90 1.06
C ASN A 278 28.03 15.72 0.83
N ILE A 279 27.37 16.81 0.46
CA ILE A 279 25.99 16.82 -0.04
C ILE A 279 26.00 16.11 -1.39
N VAL A 280 25.33 14.96 -1.49
CA VAL A 280 25.10 14.26 -2.76
C VAL A 280 23.60 14.21 -3.01
N THR A 281 23.13 15.05 -3.92
CA THR A 281 21.84 14.91 -4.60
C THR A 281 21.85 13.65 -5.46
N TYR A 282 20.92 12.72 -5.22
CA TYR A 282 20.76 11.50 -6.04
C TYR A 282 19.61 11.65 -7.04
N ASP A 283 19.93 11.38 -8.31
CA ASP A 283 19.06 11.42 -9.50
C ASP A 283 18.24 10.12 -9.65
N ASN A 284 16.98 10.27 -10.08
CA ASN A 284 15.87 9.34 -9.95
C ASN A 284 15.90 8.15 -10.93
N LYS A 285 17.01 7.92 -11.65
CA LYS A 285 17.10 6.95 -12.76
C LYS A 285 17.68 5.57 -12.43
N THR A 286 18.14 5.34 -11.20
CA THR A 286 18.93 4.13 -10.89
C THR A 286 18.13 3.03 -10.18
N ILE A 287 16.93 3.32 -9.67
CA ILE A 287 16.11 2.37 -8.89
C ILE A 287 15.44 1.31 -9.78
N GLU A 288 15.07 1.64 -11.02
CA GLU A 288 14.40 0.69 -11.92
C GLU A 288 15.27 -0.51 -12.36
N ARG A 289 16.61 -0.38 -12.34
CA ARG A 289 17.51 -1.45 -12.83
C ARG A 289 17.87 -2.53 -11.81
N ARG A 290 17.65 -2.31 -10.51
CA ARG A 290 17.95 -3.35 -9.49
C ARG A 290 16.80 -4.34 -9.30
N ASN A 291 15.55 -3.88 -9.36
CA ASN A 291 14.38 -4.75 -9.21
C ASN A 291 14.26 -5.83 -10.31
N SER A 292 14.82 -5.60 -11.50
CA SER A 292 14.75 -6.60 -12.58
C SER A 292 15.72 -7.78 -12.43
N ARG A 293 16.83 -7.62 -11.70
CA ARG A 293 17.79 -8.71 -11.46
C ARG A 293 17.39 -9.63 -10.31
N GLU A 294 16.85 -9.10 -9.21
CA GLU A 294 16.38 -9.92 -8.09
C GLU A 294 15.11 -10.73 -8.45
N LEU A 295 14.24 -10.19 -9.30
CA LEU A 295 13.09 -10.94 -9.84
C LEU A 295 13.49 -12.08 -10.80
N GLN A 296 14.64 -11.98 -11.48
CA GLN A 296 15.14 -13.04 -12.35
C GLN A 296 15.80 -14.20 -11.57
N GLU A 297 16.43 -13.92 -10.43
CA GLU A 297 17.06 -14.98 -9.60
C GLU A 297 16.01 -15.83 -8.87
N LEU A 298 14.89 -15.23 -8.42
CA LEU A 298 13.75 -15.96 -7.85
C LEU A 298 13.01 -16.88 -8.86
N HIS A 299 13.13 -16.60 -10.16
CA HIS A 299 12.53 -17.43 -11.23
C HIS A 299 13.40 -18.63 -11.63
N LEU A 300 14.71 -18.61 -11.34
CA LEU A 300 15.62 -19.70 -11.68
C LEU A 300 15.55 -20.85 -10.66
N ASP A 301 15.32 -20.55 -9.38
CA ASP A 301 15.22 -21.59 -8.34
C ASP A 301 13.93 -22.44 -8.46
N LYS A 302 12.83 -21.88 -8.96
CA LYS A 302 11.59 -22.65 -9.19
C LYS A 302 11.64 -23.60 -10.40
N LYS A 303 12.60 -23.43 -11.32
CA LYS A 303 12.77 -24.35 -12.45
C LYS A 303 13.55 -25.63 -12.10
N ALA A 304 14.24 -25.67 -10.95
CA ALA A 304 15.04 -26.83 -10.55
C ALA A 304 14.23 -27.92 -9.81
N SER A 305 13.01 -27.63 -9.33
CA SER A 305 12.26 -28.53 -8.44
C SER A 305 11.24 -29.45 -9.12
N ASN A 306 10.94 -29.24 -10.41
CA ASN A 306 9.95 -30.05 -11.15
C ASN A 306 10.64 -30.89 -12.23
N ALA A 307 11.39 -31.90 -11.79
CA ALA A 307 11.87 -33.00 -12.63
C ALA A 307 11.41 -34.35 -12.04
N TRP A 308 10.19 -34.76 -12.45
CA TRP A 308 9.67 -36.14 -12.58
C TRP A 308 9.53 -37.05 -11.33
N PRO A 309 8.73 -38.14 -11.41
CA PRO A 309 7.77 -38.54 -12.46
C PRO A 309 6.30 -38.37 -12.08
#